data_AF-A0A7V1RIJ9-F1
#
_entry.id   AF-A0A7V1RIJ9-F1
#
_cell.length_a   1.000
_cell.length_b   1.000
_cell.length_c   1.000
_cell.angle_alpha   90.00
_cell.angle_beta   90.00
_cell.angle_gamma   90.00
#
_symmetry.space_group_name_H-M   'P 1'
#
loop_
_entity.id
_entity.type
_entity.pdbx_description
1 polymer ?
#
loop_
_entity_poly.entity_id
_entity_poly.type
_entity_poly.pdbx_seq_one_letter_code
_entity_poly.pdbx_strand_id
1 'polypeptide(L)'
;MHAFGIAVLLGLAVMIVAALAERYLVRIPEVRALVFLGLGIIAAWVMDFGLWREWAMPTRAGWLDVTLTGVILGGVAHAWHVLLGFVEGLSRKVTDEATTIERTQLRAA
;
A
#
# COMPACT_ATOMS: atom_id res chain seq x y z
N MET A 1 -2.21 -20.70 -2.34
CA MET A 1 -1.36 -19.99 -1.36
C MET A 1 -0.46 -18.93 -2.00
N HIS A 2 0.12 -19.18 -3.18
CA HIS A 2 0.95 -18.18 -3.89
C HIS A 2 0.17 -16.95 -4.39
N ALA A 3 -1.08 -17.10 -4.82
CA ALA A 3 -1.91 -15.99 -5.30
C ALA A 3 -2.05 -14.85 -4.26
N PHE A 4 -2.17 -15.21 -2.97
CA PHE A 4 -2.23 -14.22 -1.89
C PHE A 4 -0.88 -13.48 -1.74
N GLY A 5 0.24 -14.22 -1.74
CA GLY A 5 1.57 -13.60 -1.67
C GLY A 5 1.85 -12.67 -2.85
N ILE A 6 1.47 -13.08 -4.07
CA ILE A 6 1.57 -12.26 -5.28
C ILE A 6 0.72 -10.99 -5.11
N ALA A 7 -0.52 -11.11 -4.64
CA ALA A 7 -1.39 -9.95 -4.42
C ALA A 7 -0.84 -8.97 -3.37
N VAL A 8 -0.25 -9.49 -2.28
CA VAL A 8 0.39 -8.67 -1.25
C VAL A 8 1.59 -7.90 -1.78
N LEU A 9 2.44 -8.56 -2.57
CA LEU A 9 3.61 -7.93 -3.20
C LEU A 9 3.22 -6.95 -4.30
N LEU A 10 2.19 -7.29 -5.08
CA LEU A 10 1.67 -6.42 -6.13
C LEU A 10 1.00 -5.18 -5.53
N GLY A 11 0.29 -5.32 -4.41
CA GLY A 11 -0.21 -4.19 -3.64
C GLY A 11 0.91 -3.31 -3.09
N LEU A 12 2.03 -3.88 -2.66
CA LEU A 12 3.23 -3.11 -2.28
C LEU A 12 3.80 -2.32 -3.47
N ALA A 13 3.91 -2.95 -4.63
CA ALA A 13 4.37 -2.30 -5.84
C ALA A 13 3.43 -1.14 -6.25
N VAL A 14 2.12 -1.35 -6.20
CA VAL A 14 1.11 -0.31 -6.44
C VAL A 14 1.28 0.84 -5.45
N MET A 15 1.55 0.55 -4.17
CA MET A 15 1.80 1.59 -3.17
C MET A 15 3.03 2.43 -3.50
N ILE A 16 4.13 1.80 -3.91
CA ILE A 16 5.36 2.51 -4.30
C ILE A 16 5.08 3.43 -5.50
N VAL A 17 4.37 2.93 -6.51
CA VAL A 17 4.00 3.73 -7.69
C VAL A 17 3.09 4.89 -7.30
N ALA A 18 2.13 4.67 -6.40
CA ALA A 18 1.26 5.72 -5.88
C ALA A 18 2.03 6.80 -5.10
N ALA A 19 2.96 6.39 -4.23
CA ALA A 19 3.82 7.33 -3.49
C ALA A 19 4.69 8.18 -4.44
N LEU A 20 5.17 7.57 -5.54
CA LEU A 20 5.87 8.29 -6.59
C LEU A 20 4.93 9.27 -7.32
N ALA A 21 3.72 8.83 -7.65
CA ALA A 21 2.72 9.67 -8.31
C ALA A 21 2.29 10.85 -7.45
N GLU A 22 2.08 10.68 -6.14
CA GLU A 22 1.79 11.76 -5.19
C GLU A 22 2.89 12.82 -5.18
N ARG A 23 4.16 12.39 -5.27
CA ARG A 23 5.30 13.32 -5.31
C ARG A 23 5.24 14.27 -6.52
N TYR A 24 4.69 13.84 -7.65
CA TYR A 24 4.71 14.60 -8.91
C TYR A 24 3.35 15.20 -9.33
N LEU A 25 2.23 14.55 -9.04
CA LEU A 25 0.92 14.91 -9.60
C LEU A 25 -0.10 15.44 -8.58
N VAL A 26 -0.11 14.98 -7.33
CA VAL A 26 -1.25 15.22 -6.42
C VAL A 26 -0.79 15.52 -5.00
N ARG A 27 -1.01 16.77 -4.54
CA ARG A 27 -0.82 17.20 -3.13
C ARG A 27 -2.09 17.10 -2.27
N ILE A 28 -3.21 16.67 -2.85
CA ILE A 28 -4.51 16.65 -2.17
C ILE A 28 -4.69 15.30 -1.47
N PRO A 29 -4.76 15.26 -0.12
CA PRO A 29 -4.85 14.02 0.63
C PRO A 29 -6.15 13.24 0.40
N GLU A 30 -7.25 13.90 0.02
CA GLU A 30 -8.54 13.25 -0.23
C GLU A 30 -8.55 12.39 -1.49
N VAL A 31 -7.78 12.77 -2.53
CA VAL A 31 -7.76 12.06 -3.82
C VAL A 31 -6.91 10.79 -3.74
N ARG A 32 -6.06 10.67 -2.72
CA ARG A 32 -5.12 9.56 -2.55
C ARG A 32 -5.78 8.18 -2.55
N ALA A 33 -6.94 8.04 -1.90
CA ALA A 33 -7.67 6.76 -1.90
C ALA A 33 -8.09 6.34 -3.32
N LEU A 34 -8.50 7.31 -4.15
CA LEU A 34 -8.83 7.08 -5.55
C LEU A 34 -7.59 6.75 -6.38
N VAL A 35 -6.43 7.34 -6.07
CA VAL A 35 -5.15 7.01 -6.72
C VAL A 35 -4.76 5.55 -6.45
N PHE A 36 -4.80 5.10 -5.20
CA PHE A 36 -4.52 3.69 -4.87
C PHE A 36 -5.49 2.74 -5.57
N LEU A 37 -6.78 3.07 -5.55
CA LEU A 37 -7.81 2.24 -6.19
C LEU A 37 -7.62 2.18 -7.71
N GLY A 38 -7.42 3.33 -8.35
CA GLY A 38 -7.21 3.44 -9.79
C GLY A 38 -5.94 2.71 -10.23
N LEU A 39 -4.82 2.90 -9.53
CA LEU A 39 -3.57 2.21 -9.81
C LEU A 39 -3.68 0.70 -9.57
N GLY A 40 -4.40 0.27 -8.53
CA GLY A 40 -4.67 -1.14 -8.28
C GLY A 40 -5.45 -1.80 -9.44
N ILE A 41 -6.50 -1.14 -9.93
CA ILE A 41 -7.27 -1.60 -11.08
C ILE A 41 -6.41 -1.66 -12.34
N ILE A 42 -5.67 -0.59 -12.65
CA ILE A 42 -4.78 -0.54 -13.81
C ILE A 42 -3.73 -1.66 -13.71
N ALA A 43 -3.11 -1.86 -12.55
CA ALA A 43 -2.10 -2.89 -12.36
C ALA A 43 -2.67 -4.30 -12.57
N ALA A 44 -3.86 -4.61 -12.05
CA ALA A 44 -4.50 -5.90 -12.27
C ALA A 44 -4.77 -6.16 -13.76
N TRP A 45 -5.27 -5.14 -14.48
CA TRP A 45 -5.54 -5.22 -15.91
C TRP A 45 -4.27 -5.40 -16.74
N VAL A 46 -3.21 -4.64 -16.45
CA VAL A 46 -1.91 -4.74 -17.15
C VAL A 46 -1.27 -6.12 -16.94
N MET A 47 -1.46 -6.72 -15.77
CA MET A 47 -0.90 -8.03 -15.43
C MET A 47 -1.81 -9.21 -15.80
N ASP A 48 -3.01 -8.96 -16.34
CA ASP A 48 -4.11 -9.95 -16.46
C ASP A 48 -4.28 -10.80 -15.18
N PHE A 49 -4.15 -10.17 -14.01
CA PHE A 49 -4.15 -10.88 -12.74
C PHE A 49 -5.57 -10.96 -12.19
N GLY A 50 -6.07 -12.20 -12.07
CA GLY A 50 -7.41 -12.52 -11.58
C GLY A 50 -7.32 -13.45 -10.38
N LEU A 51 -7.60 -12.93 -9.20
CA LEU A 51 -7.53 -13.68 -7.95
C LEU A 51 -8.65 -14.72 -7.88
N TRP A 52 -9.79 -14.49 -8.55
CA TRP A 52 -10.93 -15.41 -8.52
C TRP A 52 -10.68 -16.60 -9.44
N ARG A 53 -9.99 -16.39 -10.57
CA ARG A 53 -9.44 -17.48 -11.40
C ARG A 53 -8.53 -18.39 -10.58
N GLU A 54 -7.60 -17.82 -9.83
CA GLU A 54 -6.65 -18.57 -8.97
C GLU A 54 -7.33 -19.34 -7.84
N TRP A 55 -8.49 -18.88 -7.38
CA TRP A 55 -9.28 -19.55 -6.35
C TRP A 55 -10.38 -20.46 -6.92
N ALA A 56 -10.39 -20.68 -8.24
CA ALA A 56 -11.40 -21.45 -8.95
C ALA A 56 -12.85 -20.99 -8.67
N MET A 57 -13.05 -19.70 -8.40
CA MET A 57 -14.36 -19.10 -8.18
C MET A 57 -14.90 -18.50 -9.48
N PRO A 58 -15.95 -19.08 -10.08
CA PRO A 58 -16.48 -18.57 -11.34
C PRO A 58 -17.15 -17.21 -11.13
N THR A 59 -16.75 -16.24 -11.95
CA THR A 59 -17.39 -14.92 -12.02
C THR A 59 -18.41 -14.88 -13.15
N ARG A 60 -19.46 -14.07 -12.99
CA ARG A 60 -20.51 -13.90 -14.02
C ARG A 60 -19.97 -13.35 -15.34
N ALA A 61 -18.92 -12.54 -15.28
CA ALA A 61 -18.26 -11.96 -16.45
C ALA A 61 -16.75 -11.91 -16.21
N GLY A 62 -15.95 -12.29 -17.20
CA GLY A 62 -14.48 -12.39 -17.04
C GLY A 62 -13.81 -11.07 -16.64
N TRP A 63 -14.35 -9.93 -17.08
CA TRP A 63 -13.81 -8.61 -16.70
C TRP A 63 -14.01 -8.27 -15.21
N LEU A 64 -15.03 -8.84 -14.56
CA LEU A 64 -15.29 -8.61 -13.13
C LEU A 64 -14.18 -9.21 -12.27
N ASP A 65 -13.61 -10.35 -12.65
CA ASP A 65 -12.51 -11.01 -11.92
C ASP A 65 -11.32 -10.06 -11.77
N VAL A 66 -10.81 -9.57 -12.90
CA VAL A 66 -9.63 -8.69 -12.92
C VAL A 66 -9.91 -7.35 -12.23
N THR A 67 -11.10 -6.80 -12.42
CA THR A 67 -11.46 -5.49 -11.85
C THR A 67 -11.61 -5.57 -10.32
N LEU A 68 -12.27 -6.62 -9.80
CA LEU A 68 -12.40 -6.81 -8.35
C LEU A 68 -11.04 -7.10 -7.71
N THR A 69 -10.21 -7.88 -8.39
CA THR A 69 -8.81 -8.13 -7.99
C THR A 69 -8.06 -6.81 -7.89
N GLY A 70 -8.20 -5.93 -8.86
CA GLY A 70 -7.61 -4.60 -8.84
C GLY A 70 -8.07 -3.72 -7.67
N VAL A 71 -9.35 -3.78 -7.30
CA VAL A 71 -9.87 -3.10 -6.10
C VAL A 71 -9.19 -3.64 -4.84
N ILE A 72 -9.00 -4.96 -4.74
CA ILE A 72 -8.30 -5.58 -3.63
C ILE A 72 -6.84 -5.11 -3.59
N LEU A 73 -6.15 -5.08 -4.73
CA LEU A 73 -4.77 -4.58 -4.81
C LEU A 73 -4.67 -3.13 -4.35
N GLY A 74 -5.63 -2.28 -4.73
CA GLY A 74 -5.70 -0.89 -4.26
C GLY A 74 -5.89 -0.81 -2.73
N GLY A 75 -6.75 -1.67 -2.17
CA GLY A 75 -6.93 -1.79 -0.71
C GLY A 75 -5.67 -2.28 0.01
N VAL A 76 -4.97 -3.27 -0.54
CA VAL A 76 -3.71 -3.79 -0.01
C VAL A 76 -2.61 -2.72 -0.10
N ALA A 77 -2.56 -1.95 -1.19
CA ALA A 77 -1.64 -0.84 -1.32
C ALA A 77 -1.87 0.22 -0.24
N HIS A 78 -3.13 0.56 0.03
CA HIS A 78 -3.49 1.45 1.12
C HIS A 78 -3.09 0.88 2.49
N ALA A 79 -3.31 -0.42 2.72
CA ALA A 79 -2.89 -1.08 3.95
C ALA A 79 -1.37 -0.99 4.14
N TRP A 80 -0.57 -1.18 3.09
CA TRP A 80 0.88 -1.00 3.17
C TRP A 80 1.29 0.42 3.53
N HIS A 81 0.64 1.41 2.93
CA HIS A 81 0.90 2.81 3.24
C HIS A 81 0.70 3.09 4.74
N VAL A 82 -0.40 2.61 5.33
CA VAL A 82 -0.69 2.78 6.76
C VAL A 82 0.31 2.02 7.62
N LEU A 83 0.62 0.77 7.29
CA LEU A 83 1.55 -0.07 8.05
C LEU A 83 2.96 0.54 8.08
N LEU A 84 3.47 0.98 6.93
CA LEU A 84 4.80 1.59 6.85
C LEU A 84 4.83 2.96 7.54
N GLY A 85 3.77 3.77 7.41
CA GLY A 85 3.64 5.03 8.13
C GLY A 85 3.65 4.85 9.65
N PHE A 86 2.99 3.80 10.16
CA PHE A 86 3.04 3.45 11.58
C PHE A 86 4.45 3.07 12.05
N VAL A 87 5.14 2.22 11.29
CA VAL A 87 6.53 1.81 11.60
C VAL A 87 7.48 3.01 11.60
N GLU A 88 7.36 3.89 10.62
CA GLU A 88 8.16 5.12 10.54
C GLU A 88 7.87 6.05 11.73
N GLY A 89 6.60 6.19 12.11
CA GLY A 89 6.18 6.94 13.31
C GLY A 89 6.78 6.37 14.59
N LEU A 90 6.77 5.04 14.75
CA LEU A 90 7.36 4.37 15.91
C LEU A 90 8.88 4.57 15.96
N SER A 91 9.56 4.42 14.82
CA SER A 91 11.01 4.64 14.73
C SER A 91 11.38 6.07 15.14
N ARG A 92 10.64 7.08 14.65
CA ARG A 92 10.88 8.48 15.02
C ARG A 92 10.70 8.71 16.51
N LYS A 93 9.64 8.15 17.09
CA LYS A 93 9.37 8.29 18.53
C LYS A 93 10.50 7.73 19.39
N VAL A 94 11.01 6.54 19.05
CA VAL A 94 12.13 5.91 19.78
C VAL A 94 13.40 6.76 19.66
N THR A 95 13.70 7.30 18.47
CA THR A 95 14.86 8.19 18.27
C THR A 95 14.74 9.51 19.04
N ASP A 96 13.54 10.09 19.11
CA ASP A 96 13.30 11.32 19.85
C ASP A 96 13.41 11.11 21.37
N GLU A 97 12.93 9.98 21.89
CA GLU A 97 13.08 9.61 23.31
C GLU A 97 14.56 9.45 23.69
N ALA A 98 15.35 8.77 22.84
CA ALA A 98 16.79 8.62 23.06
C ALA A 98 17.52 9.99 23.07
N THR A 99 17.20 10.86 22.11
CA THR A 99 17.76 12.22 22.03
C THR A 99 17.38 13.06 23.25
N THR A 100 16.17 12.87 23.77
CA THR A 100 15.69 13.58 24.96
C THR A 100 16.43 13.13 26.22
N ILE A 101 16.67 11.82 26.38
CA ILE A 101 17.45 11.25 27.49
C ILE A 101 18.89 11.76 27.45
N GLU A 102 19.54 11.79 26.29
CA GLU A 102 20.89 12.34 26.14
C GLU A 102 20.97 13.81 26.56
N ARG A 103 19.98 14.62 26.16
CA ARG A 103 19.96 16.05 26.47
C ARG A 103 19.66 16.35 27.93
N THR A 104 18.77 15.59 28.57
CA THR A 104 18.32 15.87 29.95
C THR A 104 19.18 15.18 31.00
N GLN A 105 19.70 13.97 30.76
CA GLN A 105 20.40 13.20 31.79
C GLN A 105 21.93 13.23 31.66
N LEU A 106 22.49 13.26 30.45
CA LEU A 106 23.95 13.21 30.25
C LEU A 106 24.61 14.59 30.21
N ARG A 107 23.87 15.66 29.91
CA ARG A 107 24.38 17.05 29.92
C ARG A 107 24.21 17.78 31.25
N ALA A 108 23.43 17.21 32.16
CA ALA A 108 23.19 17.77 33.50
C ALA A 108 24.07 17.13 34.59
N ALA A 109 24.81 16.07 34.26
CA ALA A 109 25.83 15.44 35.10
C ALA A 109 27.22 15.91 34.68
#